data_AF-A0A7C5BN59-F1
#
_entry.id   AF-A0A7C5BN59-F1
#
_cell.length_a   1.000
_cell.length_b   1.000
_cell.length_c   1.000
_cell.angle_alpha   90.00
_cell.angle_beta   90.00
_cell.angle_gamma   90.00
#
_symmetry.space_group_name_H-M   'P 1'
#
loop_
_entity.id
_entity.type
_entity.pdbx_description
1 polymer ?
#
loop_
_entity_poly.entity_id
_entity_poly.type
_entity_poly.pdbx_seq_one_letter_code
_entity_poly.pdbx_strand_id
1 'polypeptide(L)'
;VAESEEKKAIYKQTRAIALDMESVAVARIAIQNNLPVLAIRCIADPATMNLPKAVSYALNNQGDVVLAKLLWFLLTHPNELPGLIKLGLHFNTAKNKLKLVAGHLDIIDGFEQNTATIK
;
A
#
# COMPACT_ATOMS: atom_id res chain seq x y z
N VAL A 1 -6.48 -6.94 -4.23
CA VAL A 1 -5.79 -7.76 -5.25
C VAL A 1 -4.65 -8.46 -4.56
N ALA A 2 -4.76 -9.77 -4.35
CA ALA A 2 -3.83 -10.52 -3.49
C ALA A 2 -2.85 -11.36 -4.32
N GLU A 3 -3.29 -11.86 -5.47
CA GLU A 3 -2.50 -12.78 -6.29
C GLU A 3 -1.68 -12.03 -7.36
N SER A 4 -0.46 -12.51 -7.60
CA SER A 4 0.45 -11.94 -8.59
C SER A 4 -0.14 -11.98 -10.02
N GLU A 5 -0.92 -13.00 -10.35
CA GLU A 5 -1.58 -13.10 -11.65
C GLU A 5 -2.70 -12.06 -11.84
N GLU A 6 -3.46 -11.75 -10.78
CA GLU A 6 -4.44 -10.65 -10.83
C GLU A 6 -3.73 -9.30 -11.04
N LYS A 7 -2.61 -9.08 -10.34
CA LYS A 7 -1.78 -7.86 -10.51
C LYS A 7 -1.28 -7.75 -11.97
N LYS A 8 -0.81 -8.85 -12.56
CA LYS A 8 -0.38 -8.89 -13.97
C LYS A 8 -1.54 -8.65 -14.94
N ALA A 9 -2.72 -9.21 -14.68
CA ALA A 9 -3.90 -9.00 -15.51
C ALA A 9 -4.31 -7.52 -15.52
N ILE A 10 -4.35 -6.88 -14.35
CA ILE A 10 -4.62 -5.45 -14.22
C ILE A 10 -3.57 -4.63 -14.98
N TYR A 11 -2.28 -4.94 -14.85
CA TYR A 11 -1.22 -4.26 -15.61
C TYR A 11 -1.42 -4.41 -17.12
N LYS A 12 -1.74 -5.61 -17.61
CA LYS A 12 -2.00 -5.83 -19.06
C LYS A 12 -3.17 -4.98 -19.56
N GLN A 13 -4.23 -4.86 -18.77
CA GLN A 13 -5.43 -4.11 -19.13
C GLN A 13 -5.26 -2.59 -19.04
N THR A 14 -4.56 -2.11 -18.02
CA THR A 14 -4.56 -0.68 -17.64
C THR A 14 -3.21 0.01 -17.82
N ARG A 15 -2.12 -0.76 -17.94
CA ARG A 15 -0.73 -0.30 -17.84
C ARG A 15 -0.39 0.44 -16.53
N ALA A 16 -1.21 0.29 -15.49
CA ALA A 16 -0.96 0.91 -14.19
C ALA A 16 0.33 0.36 -13.56
N ILE A 17 1.23 1.26 -13.15
CA ILE A 17 2.52 0.90 -12.54
C ILE A 17 2.42 0.58 -11.03
N ALA A 18 1.30 0.95 -10.40
CA ALA A 18 1.00 0.70 -9.01
C ALA A 18 -0.53 0.68 -8.79
N LEU A 19 -0.97 0.06 -7.70
CA LEU A 19 -2.35 0.07 -7.22
C LEU A 19 -2.40 0.76 -5.86
N ASP A 20 -3.41 1.60 -5.65
CA ASP A 20 -3.66 2.33 -4.41
C ASP A 20 -5.16 2.26 -4.12
N MET A 21 -5.53 2.07 -2.85
CA MET A 21 -6.91 1.78 -2.46
C MET A 21 -7.61 2.95 -1.74
N GLU A 22 -6.86 3.95 -1.26
CA GLU A 22 -7.38 4.98 -0.36
C GLU A 22 -7.09 6.41 -0.80
N SER A 23 -5.90 6.67 -1.36
CA SER A 23 -5.41 8.05 -1.54
C SER A 23 -6.22 8.84 -2.57
N VAL A 24 -6.84 8.19 -3.56
CA VAL A 24 -7.73 8.87 -4.53
C VAL A 24 -8.96 9.43 -3.83
N ALA A 25 -9.51 8.72 -2.84
CA ALA A 25 -10.64 9.21 -2.06
C ALA A 25 -10.23 10.42 -1.21
N VAL A 26 -9.07 10.36 -0.55
CA VAL A 26 -8.51 11.47 0.24
C VAL A 26 -8.24 12.69 -0.65
N ALA A 27 -7.59 12.50 -1.80
CA ALA A 27 -7.29 13.57 -2.75
C ALA A 27 -8.55 14.24 -3.28
N ARG A 28 -9.61 13.47 -3.56
CA ARG A 28 -10.90 14.03 -4.00
C ARG A 28 -11.49 14.97 -2.94
N ILE A 29 -11.47 14.59 -1.67
CA ILE A 29 -11.99 15.41 -0.57
C ILE A 29 -11.12 16.67 -0.40
N ALA A 30 -9.79 16.56 -0.48
CA ALA A 30 -8.90 17.71 -0.40
C ALA A 30 -9.17 18.72 -1.52
N ILE A 31 -9.29 18.26 -2.76
CA ILE A 31 -9.62 19.11 -3.92
C ILE A 31 -10.97 19.80 -3.75
N GLN A 32 -12.00 19.08 -3.27
CA GLN A 32 -13.33 19.66 -3.00
C GLN A 32 -13.28 20.78 -1.95
N ASN A 33 -12.31 20.76 -1.05
CA ASN A 33 -12.12 21.77 0.00
C ASN A 33 -11.00 22.78 -0.32
N ASN A 34 -10.49 22.80 -1.56
CA ASN A 34 -9.38 23.65 -2.00
C ASN A 34 -8.10 23.49 -1.14
N LEU A 35 -7.84 22.28 -0.65
CA LEU A 35 -6.64 21.96 0.12
C LEU A 35 -5.57 21.35 -0.79
N PRO A 36 -4.29 21.76 -0.64
CA PRO A 36 -3.18 21.09 -1.30
C PRO A 36 -3.10 19.63 -0.85
N VAL A 37 -2.77 18.72 -1.79
CA VAL A 37 -2.65 17.29 -1.48
C VAL A 37 -1.46 16.67 -2.22
N LEU A 38 -0.68 15.89 -1.48
CA LEU A 38 0.42 15.08 -2.00
C LEU A 38 0.31 13.66 -1.42
N ALA A 39 0.41 12.65 -2.28
CA ALA A 39 0.40 11.25 -1.87
C ALA A 39 1.74 10.59 -2.22
N ILE A 40 2.54 10.30 -1.19
CA ILE A 40 3.80 9.56 -1.32
C ILE A 40 3.53 8.09 -0.95
N ARG A 41 3.93 7.18 -1.84
CA ARG A 41 3.64 5.73 -1.69
C ARG A 41 4.93 4.92 -1.70
N CYS A 42 4.92 3.81 -0.97
CA CYS A 42 5.95 2.77 -1.03
C CYS A 42 5.25 1.41 -1.20
N ILE A 43 5.79 0.55 -2.05
CA ILE A 43 5.20 -0.76 -2.33
C ILE A 43 5.74 -1.80 -1.36
N ALA A 44 4.87 -2.41 -0.55
CA ALA A 44 5.22 -3.47 0.39
C ALA A 44 5.05 -4.88 -0.20
N ASP A 45 4.16 -5.06 -1.17
CA ASP A 45 3.85 -6.35 -1.80
C ASP A 45 4.01 -6.26 -3.34
N PRO A 46 5.21 -6.55 -3.89
CA PRO A 46 5.48 -6.35 -5.30
C PRO A 46 4.57 -7.19 -6.22
N ALA A 47 4.47 -6.81 -7.49
CA ALA A 47 3.60 -7.45 -8.47
C ALA A 47 3.86 -8.95 -8.67
N THR A 48 5.07 -9.42 -8.35
CA THR A 48 5.51 -10.82 -8.47
C THR A 48 5.27 -11.64 -7.20
N MET A 49 4.67 -11.05 -6.17
CA MET A 49 4.38 -11.69 -4.89
C MET A 49 2.86 -11.88 -4.74
N ASN A 50 2.48 -13.11 -4.42
CA ASN A 50 1.16 -13.40 -3.86
C ASN A 50 1.17 -13.02 -2.37
N LEU A 51 0.07 -12.46 -1.90
CA LEU A 51 -0.13 -12.24 -0.47
C LEU A 51 -0.32 -13.60 0.22
N PRO A 52 0.38 -13.89 1.34
CA PRO A 52 0.18 -15.13 2.08
C PRO A 52 -1.29 -15.27 2.50
N LYS A 53 -1.83 -16.49 2.40
CA LYS A 53 -3.22 -16.80 2.79
C LYS A 53 -3.48 -16.48 4.26
N ALA A 54 -2.43 -16.62 5.09
CA ALA A 54 -2.46 -16.22 6.49
C ALA A 54 -2.91 -14.77 6.70
N VAL A 55 -2.55 -13.86 5.79
CA VAL A 55 -2.97 -12.45 5.86
C VAL A 55 -4.46 -12.35 5.59
N SER A 56 -4.93 -12.84 4.45
CA SER A 56 -6.35 -12.77 4.06
C SER A 56 -7.27 -13.46 5.08
N TYR A 57 -6.83 -14.57 5.67
CA TYR A 57 -7.58 -15.27 6.72
C TYR A 57 -7.70 -14.45 8.01
N ALA A 58 -6.66 -13.70 8.35
CA ALA A 58 -6.61 -12.94 9.59
C ALA A 58 -7.41 -11.63 9.54
N LEU A 59 -7.82 -11.14 8.36
CA LEU A 59 -8.57 -9.89 8.25
C LEU A 59 -10.01 -10.03 8.76
N ASN A 60 -10.51 -9.01 9.45
CA ASN A 60 -11.94 -8.85 9.74
C ASN A 60 -12.64 -8.08 8.60
N ASN A 61 -13.96 -7.82 8.75
CA ASN A 61 -14.74 -7.07 7.76
C ASN A 61 -14.32 -5.60 7.63
N GLN A 62 -13.56 -5.08 8.61
CA GLN A 62 -13.00 -3.73 8.62
C GLN A 62 -11.59 -3.67 8.01
N GLY A 63 -10.97 -4.81 7.69
CA GLY A 63 -9.61 -4.90 7.19
C GLY A 63 -8.52 -4.93 8.27
N ASP A 64 -8.88 -5.09 9.54
CA ASP A 64 -7.90 -5.25 10.62
C ASP A 64 -7.44 -6.70 10.76
N VAL A 65 -6.16 -6.86 11.09
CA VAL A 65 -5.56 -8.16 11.39
C VAL A 65 -6.00 -8.62 12.78
N VAL A 66 -6.75 -9.72 12.82
CA VAL A 66 -7.11 -10.44 14.05
C VAL A 66 -5.97 -11.39 14.43
N LEU A 67 -5.13 -10.97 15.37
CA LEU A 67 -3.91 -11.70 15.74
C LEU A 67 -4.18 -13.16 16.16
N ALA A 68 -5.26 -13.41 16.91
CA ALA A 68 -5.62 -14.77 17.31
C ALA A 68 -5.89 -15.69 16.10
N LYS A 69 -6.57 -15.18 15.07
CA LYS A 69 -6.80 -15.93 13.82
C LYS A 69 -5.50 -16.18 13.07
N LEU A 70 -4.63 -15.17 13.00
CA LEU A 70 -3.33 -15.30 12.34
C LEU A 70 -2.47 -16.39 13.02
N LEU A 71 -2.34 -16.33 14.34
CA LEU A 71 -1.56 -17.31 15.10
C LEU A 71 -2.13 -18.72 14.95
N TRP A 72 -3.45 -18.87 15.08
CA TRP A 72 -4.12 -20.16 14.87
C TRP A 72 -3.89 -20.73 13.46
N PHE A 73 -3.96 -19.88 12.45
CA PHE A 73 -3.72 -20.28 11.06
C PHE A 73 -2.28 -20.72 10.85
N LEU A 74 -1.30 -19.99 11.40
CA LEU A 74 0.12 -20.34 11.28
C LEU A 74 0.46 -21.65 12.02
N LEU A 75 -0.18 -21.92 13.16
CA LEU A 75 -0.01 -23.19 13.87
C LEU A 75 -0.49 -24.39 13.05
N THR A 76 -1.54 -24.22 12.25
CA THR A 76 -2.10 -25.28 11.39
C THR A 76 -1.48 -25.31 9.99
N HIS A 77 -0.85 -24.22 9.55
CA HIS A 77 -0.24 -24.07 8.22
C HIS A 77 1.18 -23.48 8.32
N PRO A 78 2.14 -24.18 8.93
CA PRO A 78 3.50 -23.65 9.17
C PRO A 78 4.24 -23.28 7.88
N ASN A 79 3.87 -23.88 6.74
CA ASN A 79 4.43 -23.59 5.42
C ASN A 79 4.13 -22.16 4.92
N GLU A 80 3.18 -21.45 5.52
CA GLU A 80 2.88 -20.04 5.21
C GLU A 80 3.83 -19.06 5.90
N LEU A 81 4.56 -19.51 6.94
CA LEU A 81 5.45 -18.67 7.73
C LEU A 81 6.55 -18.00 6.89
N PRO A 82 7.25 -18.70 5.97
CA PRO A 82 8.27 -18.06 5.13
C PRO A 82 7.68 -16.94 4.25
N GLY A 83 6.48 -17.14 3.71
CA GLY A 83 5.78 -16.14 2.91
C GLY A 83 5.44 -14.90 3.74
N LEU A 84 4.95 -15.10 4.96
CA LEU A 84 4.63 -14.02 5.90
C LEU A 84 5.88 -13.25 6.35
N ILE A 85 6.99 -13.95 6.64
CA ILE A 85 8.28 -13.32 6.97
C ILE A 85 8.75 -12.46 5.79
N LYS A 86 8.70 -13.00 4.57
CA LYS A 86 9.10 -12.27 3.37
C LYS A 86 8.27 -11.00 3.18
N LEU A 87 6.95 -11.07 3.33
CA LEU A 87 6.07 -9.90 3.32
C LEU A 87 6.48 -8.89 4.40
N GLY A 88 6.74 -9.34 5.62
CA GLY A 88 7.21 -8.50 6.72
C GLY A 88 8.51 -7.76 6.42
N LEU A 89 9.47 -8.42 5.75
CA LEU A 89 10.73 -7.80 5.32
C LEU A 89 10.52 -6.71 4.27
N HIS A 90 9.67 -6.97 3.26
CA HIS A 90 9.33 -5.95 2.26
C HIS A 90 8.57 -4.77 2.88
N PHE A 91 7.60 -5.05 3.76
CA PHE A 91 6.87 -4.03 4.49
C PHE A 91 7.79 -3.16 5.34
N ASN A 92 8.72 -3.77 6.09
CA ASN A 92 9.69 -3.02 6.88
C ASN A 92 10.60 -2.15 6.00
N THR A 93 11.03 -2.67 4.85
CA THR A 93 11.84 -1.90 3.88
C THR A 93 11.06 -0.70 3.35
N ALA A 94 9.83 -0.92 2.89
CA ALA A 94 8.93 0.13 2.41
C ALA A 94 8.67 1.20 3.48
N LYS A 95 8.35 0.77 4.71
CA LYS A 95 8.12 1.64 5.87
C LYS A 95 9.35 2.49 6.19
N ASN A 96 10.55 1.91 6.20
CA ASN A 96 11.78 2.64 6.51
C ASN A 96 12.12 3.66 5.42
N LYS A 97 11.86 3.33 4.14
CA LYS A 97 11.99 4.30 3.04
C LYS A 97 10.97 5.43 3.17
N LEU A 98 9.72 5.12 3.52
CA LEU A 98 8.70 6.14 3.73
C LEU A 98 9.04 7.04 4.93
N LYS A 99 9.56 6.49 6.03
CA LYS A 99 10.09 7.26 7.17
C LYS A 99 11.24 8.18 6.78
N LEU A 100 12.17 7.70 5.96
CA LEU A 100 13.27 8.51 5.45
C LEU A 100 12.72 9.72 4.67
N VAL A 101 11.79 9.48 3.73
CA VAL A 101 11.17 10.56 2.94
C VAL A 101 10.36 11.51 3.83
N ALA A 102 9.67 10.98 4.84
CA ALA A 102 8.91 11.78 5.79
C ALA A 102 9.80 12.81 6.54
N GLY A 103 11.05 12.45 6.84
CA GLY A 103 12.02 13.38 7.43
C GLY A 103 12.53 14.49 6.49
N HIS A 104 12.14 14.47 5.22
CA HIS A 104 12.52 15.47 4.21
C HIS A 104 11.30 16.19 3.62
N LEU A 105 10.13 16.11 4.27
CA LEU A 105 8.90 16.73 3.74
C LEU A 105 9.01 18.25 3.61
N ASP A 106 9.77 18.90 4.49
CA ASP A 106 10.04 20.35 4.45
C ASP A 106 10.81 20.79 3.18
N ILE A 107 11.38 19.85 2.42
CA ILE A 107 12.03 20.10 1.12
C ILE A 107 11.06 19.80 -0.04
N ILE A 108 10.06 18.97 0.23
CA ILE A 108 9.09 18.45 -0.74
C ILE A 108 7.83 19.35 -0.78
N ASP A 109 7.66 20.27 0.19
CA ASP A 109 6.49 21.13 0.38
C ASP A 109 6.35 22.31 -0.61
N GLY A 110 6.89 22.17 -1.84
CA GLY A 110 6.75 23.13 -2.94
C GLY A 110 5.32 23.27 -3.48
N PHE A 111 4.33 23.47 -2.61
CA PHE A 111 2.94 23.81 -2.93
C PHE A 111 2.78 25.24 -3.45
N GLU A 112 3.81 26.07 -3.28
CA GLU A 112 3.90 27.38 -3.93
C GLU A 112 4.67 27.24 -5.25
N GLN A 113 4.02 27.59 -6.37
CA GLN A 113 4.58 28.26 -7.59
C GLN A 113 3.79 27.99 -8.89
N ASN A 114 2.66 27.25 -8.94
CA ASN A 114 1.97 27.05 -10.23
C ASN A 114 0.44 26.92 -10.24
N THR A 115 -0.27 27.58 -9.32
CA THR A 115 -1.74 27.79 -9.43
C THR A 115 -2.09 29.18 -9.99
N ALA A 116 -1.16 29.84 -10.67
CA ALA A 116 -1.45 30.98 -11.52
C ALA A 116 -1.62 30.52 -12.97
N THR A 117 -2.87 30.52 -13.43
CA THR A 117 -3.30 30.49 -14.86
C THR A 117 -3.53 29.12 -15.48
N ILE A 118 -4.75 28.60 -15.32
CA ILE A 118 -5.46 27.97 -16.44
C ILE A 118 -6.67 28.88 -16.71
N LYS A 119 -6.55 29.71 -17.77
CA LYS A 119 -7.70 30.38 -18.41
C LYS A 119 -8.41 29.37 -19.30
#